data_AF-A0A5N6LBW6-F1
#
_entry.id   AF-A0A5N6LBW6-F1
#
_cell.length_a   1.000
_cell.length_b   1.000
_cell.length_c   1.000
_cell.angle_alpha   90.00
_cell.angle_beta   90.00
_cell.angle_gamma   90.00
#
_symmetry.space_group_name_H-M   'P 1'
#
loop_
_entity.id
_entity.type
_entity.pdbx_description
1 polymer ?
#
loop_
_entity_poly.entity_id
_entity_poly.type
_entity_poly.pdbx_seq_one_letter_code
_entity_poly.pdbx_strand_id
1 'polypeptide(L)'
;MFFRSSEEGAENEIVFFRRLDDEFNKVNCFYKGKVEEVVMEAEELNKQMDALFALEIRISDPHFHSSSAPLNSGVSPLEEIQDVEEKPERDQTKMVSLEILNHVKINVTPESAVSTLKTIFDGKKSDLSFSNKELRTARVKLKQAFVEFHRKLRLLKSYSFLNQLAFSKIMKKYDKITSRNASKAYLDMVNSSYLSQSDEVVKLMERVEATFITHFANANRSQGMSDLRPRAKRDKHRVTFFVGCFFGCSIALVVAIILTIHARDLLKSAGRDQYMTNIFPLYSLFVYIVLHMLMYAANIYFWKRFRVNYAFIFGFKPTTELGYKEILLLSSALLVLTLAAVLSNLEMEMDENTRSFTTLTELVPLGLVTVLLLIMVCPFNIMYRASRFFLIVNLWHFVCAPLYKVTFPDFFLGDQLTSQVQLLRIVEFYICYYGWGDFKRRSNTCNQSNTYEIFFILVAVIPYWFRFLQCMRQVFEQKDYGHAMNGLKYLSTIVAVATRTIYVQRRGVVMRIMAASSSGAATIYNTYWDMVKDWGLLNCDSKNPLLRDKLMLPNKSVYFVAMVALYYNYMQL
;
A
#
# COMPACT_ATOMS: atom_id res chain seq x y z
N MET A 1 48.69 -9.12 21.29
CA MET A 1 49.94 -9.74 20.78
C MET A 1 49.58 -11.13 20.29
N PHE A 2 49.24 -11.27 19.00
CA PHE A 2 48.58 -12.48 18.44
C PHE A 2 49.17 -12.90 17.09
N PHE A 3 50.47 -13.19 17.03
CA PHE A 3 51.05 -13.89 15.87
C PHE A 3 52.15 -14.85 16.32
N ARG A 4 51.90 -16.16 16.15
CA ARG A 4 52.94 -17.16 15.90
C ARG A 4 52.94 -17.42 14.40
N SER A 5 53.98 -16.96 13.72
CA SER A 5 54.08 -16.89 12.26
C SER A 5 54.64 -18.18 11.66
N SER A 6 53.96 -19.31 11.86
CA SER A 6 54.38 -20.61 11.30
C SER A 6 53.24 -21.62 11.24
N GLU A 7 52.17 -21.37 10.46
CA GLU A 7 51.15 -22.38 10.19
C GLU A 7 50.36 -22.05 8.91
N GLU A 8 49.97 -23.10 8.19
CA GLU A 8 49.16 -23.04 6.98
C GLU A 8 47.78 -22.41 7.29
N GLY A 9 47.42 -21.33 6.59
CA GLY A 9 46.17 -20.59 6.82
C GLY A 9 46.24 -19.32 7.69
N ALA A 10 47.42 -18.93 8.18
CA ALA A 10 47.60 -17.67 8.93
C ALA A 10 47.11 -16.42 8.17
N GLU A 11 47.29 -16.35 6.84
CA GLU A 11 46.75 -15.24 6.03
C GLU A 11 45.22 -15.20 6.02
N ASN A 12 44.56 -16.37 5.95
CA ASN A 12 43.10 -16.47 5.98
C ASN A 12 42.54 -16.04 7.34
N GLU A 13 43.25 -16.31 8.43
CA GLU A 13 42.92 -15.83 9.79
C GLU A 13 43.02 -14.30 9.89
N ILE A 14 44.09 -13.69 9.37
CA ILE A 14 44.24 -12.23 9.29
C ILE A 14 43.08 -11.60 8.50
N VAL A 15 42.73 -12.17 7.36
CA VAL A 15 41.62 -11.69 6.52
C VAL A 15 40.27 -11.87 7.21
N PHE A 16 40.07 -12.97 7.96
CA PHE A 16 38.86 -13.21 8.74
C PHE A 16 38.69 -12.17 9.84
N PHE A 17 39.68 -11.98 10.71
CA PHE A 17 39.57 -11.03 11.83
C PHE A 17 39.47 -9.58 11.34
N ARG A 18 40.23 -9.18 10.31
CA ARG A 18 40.09 -7.84 9.72
C ARG A 18 38.66 -7.56 9.26
N ARG A 19 38.04 -8.48 8.52
CA ARG A 19 36.64 -8.34 8.07
C ARG A 19 35.64 -8.37 9.23
N LEU A 20 35.93 -9.14 10.28
CA LEU A 20 35.10 -9.20 11.47
C LEU A 20 35.11 -7.87 12.23
N ASP A 21 36.30 -7.26 12.36
CA ASP A 21 36.50 -5.95 12.96
C ASP A 21 35.87 -4.83 12.12
N ASP A 22 35.98 -4.89 10.79
CA ASP A 22 35.31 -3.94 9.88
C ASP A 22 33.78 -3.95 10.08
N GLU A 23 33.16 -5.14 10.10
CA GLU A 23 31.73 -5.29 10.34
C GLU A 23 31.33 -4.95 11.79
N PHE A 24 32.17 -5.27 12.78
CA PHE A 24 31.94 -4.89 14.17
C PHE A 24 31.97 -3.37 14.38
N ASN A 25 32.99 -2.68 13.87
CA ASN A 25 33.11 -1.23 13.93
C ASN A 25 31.93 -0.55 13.23
N LYS A 26 31.57 -1.02 12.03
CA LYS A 26 30.38 -0.57 11.28
C LYS A 26 29.08 -0.72 12.07
N VAL A 27 28.86 -1.86 12.73
CA VAL A 27 27.69 -2.10 13.58
C VAL A 27 27.68 -1.21 14.82
N ASN A 28 28.82 -1.09 15.51
CA ASN A 28 28.95 -0.30 16.74
C ASN A 28 28.78 1.20 16.48
N CYS A 29 29.41 1.73 15.41
CA CYS A 29 29.25 3.12 14.99
C CYS A 29 27.83 3.43 14.50
N PHE A 30 27.21 2.54 13.72
CA PHE A 30 25.81 2.70 13.32
C PHE A 30 24.87 2.71 14.53
N TYR A 31 25.05 1.79 15.48
CA TYR A 31 24.25 1.74 16.70
C TYR A 31 24.42 3.04 17.50
N LYS A 32 25.66 3.46 17.78
CA LYS A 32 25.95 4.70 18.53
C LYS A 32 25.28 5.92 17.91
N GLY A 33 25.49 6.18 16.62
CA GLY A 33 24.87 7.32 15.94
C GLY A 33 23.34 7.25 15.92
N LYS A 34 22.75 6.05 15.91
CA LYS A 34 21.29 5.87 16.05
C LYS A 34 20.78 5.99 17.49
N VAL A 35 21.60 5.75 18.52
CA VAL A 35 21.23 6.08 19.89
C VAL A 35 21.21 7.60 20.09
N GLU A 36 22.26 8.29 19.63
CA GLU A 36 22.35 9.77 19.68
C GLU A 36 21.15 10.44 18.97
N GLU A 37 20.76 9.95 17.79
CA GLU A 37 19.57 10.41 17.05
C GLU A 37 18.26 10.25 17.84
N VAL A 38 18.03 9.09 18.48
CA VAL A 38 16.79 8.89 19.26
C VAL A 38 16.81 9.61 20.61
N VAL A 39 17.99 9.90 21.18
CA VAL A 39 18.09 10.75 22.39
C VAL A 39 17.65 12.18 22.06
N MET A 40 18.14 12.77 20.96
CA MET A 40 17.67 14.09 20.52
C MET A 40 16.18 14.10 20.15
N GLU A 41 15.69 13.06 19.45
CA GLU A 41 14.27 12.93 19.12
C GLU A 41 13.39 12.83 20.37
N ALA A 42 13.87 12.21 21.45
CA ALA A 42 13.16 12.15 22.72
C ALA A 42 13.07 13.50 23.45
N GLU A 43 14.13 14.30 23.44
CA GLU A 43 14.11 15.64 24.02
C GLU A 43 13.10 16.54 23.31
N GLU A 44 13.06 16.46 21.97
CA GLU A 44 12.09 17.18 21.15
C GLU A 44 10.66 16.68 21.40
N LEU A 45 10.46 15.36 21.50
CA LEU A 45 9.16 14.77 21.84
C LEU A 45 8.69 15.18 23.26
N ASN A 46 9.61 15.38 24.20
CA ASN A 46 9.29 15.91 25.53
C ASN A 46 8.84 17.36 25.47
N LYS A 47 9.56 18.24 24.76
CA LYS A 47 9.17 19.65 24.55
C LYS A 47 7.78 19.77 23.91
N GLN A 48 7.48 18.92 22.93
CA GLN A 48 6.15 18.87 22.30
C GLN A 48 5.05 18.40 23.26
N MET A 49 5.39 17.54 24.21
CA MET A 49 4.49 17.08 25.26
C MET A 49 4.24 18.17 26.31
N ASP A 50 5.28 18.87 26.75
CA ASP A 50 5.19 20.01 27.68
C ASP A 50 4.35 21.15 27.06
N ALA A 51 4.55 21.44 25.77
CA ALA A 51 3.74 22.39 25.01
C ALA A 51 2.26 21.97 24.91
N LEU A 52 1.97 20.67 24.77
CA LEU A 52 0.59 20.18 24.80
C LEU A 52 -0.05 20.36 26.20
N PHE A 53 0.71 20.17 27.29
CA PHE A 53 0.21 20.43 28.64
C PHE A 53 -0.05 21.91 28.91
N ALA A 54 0.85 22.80 28.48
CA ALA A 54 0.63 24.23 28.57
C ALA A 54 -0.65 24.67 27.82
N LEU A 55 -0.92 24.06 26.65
CA LEU A 55 -2.14 24.27 25.88
C LEU A 55 -3.40 23.71 26.58
N GLU A 56 -3.33 22.49 27.14
CA GLU A 56 -4.42 21.86 27.90
C GLU A 56 -4.79 22.67 29.15
N ILE A 57 -3.79 23.20 29.88
CA ILE A 57 -4.02 24.08 31.03
C ILE A 57 -4.67 25.40 30.58
N ARG A 58 -4.13 26.06 29.56
CA ARG A 58 -4.63 27.36 29.09
C ARG A 58 -6.06 27.33 28.54
N ILE A 59 -6.51 26.19 28.00
CA ILE A 59 -7.91 25.99 27.58
C ILE A 59 -8.81 25.63 28.78
N SER A 60 -8.27 25.00 29.83
CA SER A 60 -9.03 24.60 31.02
C SER A 60 -9.19 25.71 32.05
N ASP A 61 -8.22 26.63 32.16
CA ASP A 61 -8.24 27.79 33.06
C ASP A 61 -7.69 29.04 32.34
N PRO A 62 -8.56 29.93 31.83
CA PRO A 62 -8.14 31.16 31.16
C PRO A 62 -7.67 32.28 32.11
N HIS A 63 -7.71 32.09 33.43
CA HIS A 63 -7.41 33.14 34.42
C HIS A 63 -6.09 32.93 35.21
N PHE A 64 -5.31 31.88 34.93
CA PHE A 64 -4.15 31.49 35.74
C PHE A 64 -2.94 32.47 35.78
N HIS A 65 -3.02 33.67 35.18
CA HIS A 65 -1.99 34.71 35.34
C HIS A 65 -2.59 36.12 35.51
N SER A 66 -2.71 36.59 36.75
CA SER A 66 -2.93 38.01 37.07
C SER A 66 -2.38 38.43 38.45
N SER A 67 -1.11 38.10 38.75
CA SER A 67 -0.41 38.66 39.92
C SER A 67 1.11 38.77 39.70
N SER A 68 1.53 39.90 39.13
CA SER A 68 2.93 40.35 39.14
C SER A 68 2.99 41.80 39.59
N ALA A 69 3.09 42.02 40.91
CA ALA A 69 3.40 43.33 41.47
C ALA A 69 4.93 43.52 41.54
N PRO A 70 5.48 44.73 41.35
CA PRO A 70 6.93 44.93 41.30
C PRO A 70 7.57 44.91 42.69
N LEU A 71 8.75 44.32 42.80
CA LEU A 71 9.58 44.38 43.99
C LEU A 71 10.21 45.79 44.10
N ASN A 72 10.06 46.46 45.24
CA ASN A 72 10.80 47.68 45.57
C ASN A 72 11.51 47.48 46.92
N SER A 73 12.67 48.12 47.08
CA SER A 73 13.63 47.86 48.16
C SER A 73 13.30 48.55 49.49
N GLY A 74 13.62 47.90 50.62
CA GLY A 74 13.48 48.47 51.96
C GLY A 74 14.00 47.55 53.08
N VAL A 75 14.85 48.10 53.95
CA VAL A 75 15.66 47.44 55.00
C VAL A 75 14.84 46.91 56.21
N SER A 76 15.36 45.87 56.89
CA SER A 76 14.92 45.23 58.17
C SER A 76 14.86 46.21 59.38
N PRO A 77 14.23 45.92 60.56
CA PRO A 77 14.51 44.72 61.41
C PRO A 77 13.35 44.08 62.25
N LEU A 78 13.61 42.86 62.80
CA LEU A 78 13.09 42.15 64.01
C LEU A 78 11.59 42.32 64.45
N GLU A 79 10.82 41.29 64.84
CA GLU A 79 11.00 40.40 66.03
C GLU A 79 10.02 39.17 66.06
N GLU A 80 10.31 38.18 66.94
CA GLU A 80 9.49 37.07 67.54
C GLU A 80 8.54 36.10 66.77
N ILE A 81 9.05 34.88 66.55
CA ILE A 81 8.57 33.53 67.01
C ILE A 81 7.05 33.26 67.24
N GLN A 82 6.47 32.30 66.49
CA GLN A 82 5.86 31.05 67.03
C GLN A 82 5.54 29.98 65.96
N ASP A 83 5.72 28.70 66.31
CA ASP A 83 5.62 27.51 65.43
C ASP A 83 4.19 27.03 65.13
N VAL A 84 3.96 26.38 63.97
CA VAL A 84 3.14 25.13 63.80
C VAL A 84 3.49 24.42 62.46
N GLU A 85 3.88 23.15 62.56
CA GLU A 85 3.86 22.01 61.59
C GLU A 85 4.21 22.16 60.08
N GLU A 86 5.24 21.41 59.66
CA GLU A 86 5.71 21.27 58.28
C GLU A 86 4.77 20.47 57.35
N LYS A 87 4.70 20.93 56.09
CA LYS A 87 4.44 20.09 54.90
C LYS A 87 5.64 20.21 53.97
N PRO A 88 6.07 19.14 53.28
CA PRO A 88 7.25 19.19 52.44
C PRO A 88 7.07 20.15 51.25
N GLU A 89 8.05 21.02 51.07
CA GLU A 89 8.06 22.07 50.07
C GLU A 89 7.91 21.53 48.65
N ARG A 90 7.20 22.30 47.80
CA ARG A 90 7.07 22.06 46.36
C ARG A 90 7.58 23.26 45.60
N ASP A 91 8.88 23.51 45.70
CA ASP A 91 9.47 24.78 45.26
C ASP A 91 10.35 24.69 43.99
N GLN A 92 10.54 25.86 43.36
CA GLN A 92 11.50 26.24 42.32
C GLN A 92 11.37 25.64 40.91
N THR A 93 10.93 24.39 40.70
CA THR A 93 10.90 23.83 39.31
C THR A 93 9.89 24.54 38.39
N LYS A 94 8.90 25.25 38.94
CA LYS A 94 7.83 25.91 38.17
C LYS A 94 8.24 27.20 37.44
N MET A 95 9.22 27.97 37.95
CA MET A 95 9.62 29.23 37.29
C MET A 95 10.52 28.99 36.08
N VAL A 96 11.43 28.01 36.15
CA VAL A 96 12.41 27.70 35.09
C VAL A 96 11.75 27.33 33.76
N SER A 97 10.56 26.71 33.78
CA SER A 97 9.86 26.25 32.58
C SER A 97 9.29 27.39 31.71
N LEU A 98 8.98 28.55 32.30
CA LEU A 98 8.44 29.72 31.59
C LEU A 98 9.51 30.57 30.90
N GLU A 99 10.73 30.61 31.45
CA GLU A 99 11.83 31.44 30.93
C GLU A 99 12.49 30.82 29.68
N ILE A 100 12.49 29.47 29.59
CA ILE A 100 12.91 28.71 28.41
C ILE A 100 12.10 29.11 27.16
N LEU A 101 10.84 29.54 27.34
CA LEU A 101 9.95 29.94 26.25
C LEU A 101 10.47 31.14 25.43
N ASN A 102 11.32 32.00 26.03
CA ASN A 102 11.80 33.24 25.42
C ASN A 102 13.17 33.12 24.72
N HIS A 103 13.95 32.05 24.96
CA HIS A 103 15.35 31.97 24.53
C HIS A 103 15.67 30.90 23.47
N VAL A 104 14.67 30.14 22.99
CA VAL A 104 14.89 29.09 21.98
C VAL A 104 14.93 29.67 20.55
N LYS A 105 16.14 29.89 20.03
CA LYS A 105 16.40 30.31 18.63
C LYS A 105 16.91 29.11 17.81
N ILE A 106 16.01 28.39 17.13
CA ILE A 106 16.33 27.19 16.33
C ILE A 106 16.48 27.54 14.85
N ASN A 107 17.49 26.96 14.19
CA ASN A 107 17.88 27.26 12.81
C ASN A 107 17.44 26.15 11.82
N VAL A 108 16.66 26.55 10.81
CA VAL A 108 16.52 25.96 9.45
C VAL A 108 15.94 24.52 9.27
N THR A 109 14.62 24.49 8.99
CA THR A 109 13.82 23.70 8.00
C THR A 109 14.01 22.18 7.77
N PRO A 110 12.93 21.39 7.52
CA PRO A 110 11.47 21.62 7.69
C PRO A 110 10.77 20.41 8.40
N GLU A 111 9.44 20.21 8.54
CA GLU A 111 8.22 20.91 8.10
C GLU A 111 7.01 20.59 9.05
N SER A 112 5.78 20.85 8.60
CA SER A 112 4.46 20.32 8.99
C SER A 112 3.95 20.56 10.41
N ALA A 113 4.68 20.15 11.46
CA ALA A 113 4.24 20.39 12.84
C ALA A 113 4.66 21.79 13.30
N VAL A 114 5.93 22.12 13.12
CA VAL A 114 6.55 23.35 13.65
C VAL A 114 6.13 24.60 12.86
N SER A 115 5.85 24.48 11.55
CA SER A 115 5.29 25.61 10.77
C SER A 115 3.93 26.03 11.31
N THR A 116 3.03 25.08 11.58
CA THR A 116 1.72 25.34 12.18
C THR A 116 1.87 26.03 13.55
N LEU A 117 2.76 25.51 14.42
CA LEU A 117 3.02 26.09 15.73
C LEU A 117 3.67 27.50 15.64
N LYS A 118 4.58 27.73 14.70
CA LYS A 118 5.23 29.04 14.55
C LYS A 118 4.27 30.12 14.06
N THR A 119 3.40 29.80 13.09
CA THR A 119 2.32 30.72 12.65
C THR A 119 1.34 31.05 13.78
N ILE A 120 1.17 30.13 14.74
CA ILE A 120 0.36 30.34 15.96
C ILE A 120 1.05 31.31 16.95
N PHE A 121 2.39 31.30 17.05
CA PHE A 121 3.14 32.13 18.01
C PHE A 121 3.53 33.52 17.48
N ASP A 122 3.83 33.67 16.18
CA ASP A 122 4.21 34.97 15.58
C ASP A 122 2.98 35.90 15.33
N GLY A 123 1.76 35.43 15.62
CA GLY A 123 0.52 36.20 15.49
C GLY A 123 0.38 37.30 16.55
N LYS A 124 0.44 38.58 16.13
CA LYS A 124 0.24 39.74 17.01
C LYS A 124 -1.08 39.67 17.81
N LYS A 125 -0.96 39.88 19.13
CA LYS A 125 -2.02 40.26 20.10
C LYS A 125 -3.42 40.47 19.51
N SER A 126 -4.23 39.42 19.50
CA SER A 126 -5.70 39.48 19.59
C SER A 126 -6.24 38.07 19.87
N ASP A 127 -7.40 37.99 20.51
CA ASP A 127 -7.99 36.81 21.13
C ASP A 127 -8.15 35.59 20.21
N LEU A 128 -7.11 34.75 20.15
CA LEU A 128 -7.20 33.39 19.62
C LEU A 128 -7.70 32.44 20.70
N SER A 129 -9.02 32.24 20.74
CA SER A 129 -9.63 31.12 21.47
C SER A 129 -9.23 29.81 20.78
N PHE A 130 -8.11 29.22 21.24
CA PHE A 130 -7.62 27.93 20.73
C PHE A 130 -8.74 26.89 20.69
N SER A 131 -8.99 26.30 19.52
CA SER A 131 -10.14 25.44 19.37
C SER A 131 -9.87 24.07 19.97
N ASN A 132 -10.84 23.53 20.73
CA ASN A 132 -10.84 22.12 21.18
C ASN A 132 -10.57 21.11 20.03
N LYS A 133 -10.89 21.48 18.78
CA LYS A 133 -10.59 20.70 17.58
C LYS A 133 -9.09 20.62 17.24
N GLU A 134 -8.35 21.71 17.46
CA GLU A 134 -6.91 21.81 17.20
C GLU A 134 -6.14 21.02 18.26
N LEU A 135 -6.48 21.21 19.54
CA LEU A 135 -5.93 20.43 20.65
C LEU A 135 -6.15 18.94 20.45
N ARG A 136 -7.37 18.52 20.07
CA ARG A 136 -7.66 17.11 19.75
C ARG A 136 -6.82 16.59 18.58
N THR A 137 -6.51 17.43 17.60
CA THR A 137 -5.65 17.07 16.45
C THR A 137 -4.18 16.96 16.86
N ALA A 138 -3.68 17.90 17.67
CA ALA A 138 -2.34 17.86 18.25
C ALA A 138 -2.15 16.60 19.10
N ARG A 139 -3.09 16.30 20.00
CA ARG A 139 -3.07 15.10 20.86
C ARG A 139 -3.08 13.79 20.05
N VAL A 140 -3.81 13.73 18.93
CA VAL A 140 -3.77 12.56 18.02
C VAL A 140 -2.44 12.44 17.28
N LYS A 141 -1.88 13.54 16.76
CA LYS A 141 -0.56 13.54 16.10
C LYS A 141 0.54 13.14 17.07
N LEU A 142 0.54 13.69 18.29
CA LEU A 142 1.54 13.37 19.32
C LEU A 142 1.42 11.90 19.77
N LYS A 143 0.20 11.39 19.96
CA LYS A 143 -0.02 9.96 20.23
C LYS A 143 0.57 9.07 19.12
N GLN A 144 0.47 9.46 17.84
CA GLN A 144 1.10 8.74 16.74
C GLN A 144 2.64 8.81 16.79
N ALA A 145 3.21 10.00 17.04
CA ALA A 145 4.65 10.19 17.18
C ALA A 145 5.26 9.29 18.28
N PHE A 146 4.63 9.22 19.46
CA PHE A 146 5.05 8.31 20.53
C PHE A 146 5.03 6.83 20.12
N VAL A 147 4.02 6.38 19.34
CA VAL A 147 3.94 4.98 18.86
C VAL A 147 5.03 4.67 17.85
N GLU A 148 5.35 5.60 16.94
CA GLU A 148 6.43 5.44 15.96
C GLU A 148 7.80 5.49 16.64
N PHE A 149 8.00 6.41 17.58
CA PHE A 149 9.22 6.53 18.36
C PHE A 149 9.48 5.27 19.20
N HIS A 150 8.48 4.76 19.91
CA HIS A 150 8.54 3.49 20.63
C HIS A 150 8.89 2.30 19.72
N ARG A 151 8.38 2.30 18.48
CA ARG A 151 8.76 1.32 17.45
C ARG A 151 10.22 1.47 17.03
N LYS A 152 10.76 2.68 16.85
CA LYS A 152 12.20 2.92 16.58
C LYS A 152 13.07 2.32 17.69
N LEU A 153 12.77 2.63 18.96
CA LEU A 153 13.52 2.11 20.11
C LEU A 153 13.51 0.57 20.18
N ARG A 154 12.36 -0.07 19.93
CA ARG A 154 12.28 -1.55 19.86
C ARG A 154 13.12 -2.15 18.74
N LEU A 155 13.16 -1.51 17.56
CA LEU A 155 14.01 -1.94 16.45
C LEU A 155 15.49 -1.81 16.80
N LEU A 156 15.88 -0.71 17.46
CA LEU A 156 17.26 -0.47 17.89
C LEU A 156 17.71 -1.45 18.99
N LYS A 157 16.85 -1.75 19.98
CA LYS A 157 17.07 -2.82 20.97
C LYS A 157 17.18 -4.21 20.33
N SER A 158 16.42 -4.47 19.27
CA SER A 158 16.53 -5.74 18.52
C SER A 158 17.82 -5.80 17.70
N TYR A 159 18.28 -4.66 17.19
CA TYR A 159 19.52 -4.55 16.42
C TYR A 159 20.75 -4.87 17.27
N SER A 160 20.90 -4.28 18.47
CA SER A 160 22.04 -4.60 19.35
C SER A 160 22.08 -6.07 19.72
N PHE A 161 20.95 -6.61 20.22
CA PHE A 161 20.83 -8.02 20.60
C PHE A 161 21.15 -9.00 19.45
N LEU A 162 20.60 -8.76 18.25
CA LEU A 162 20.83 -9.65 17.10
C LEU A 162 22.29 -9.61 16.62
N ASN A 163 22.94 -8.44 16.66
CA ASN A 163 24.34 -8.34 16.25
C ASN A 163 25.29 -8.95 17.29
N GLN A 164 25.10 -8.69 18.59
CA GLN A 164 25.86 -9.36 19.65
C GLN A 164 25.76 -10.89 19.53
N LEU A 165 24.54 -11.40 19.28
CA LEU A 165 24.30 -12.82 19.04
C LEU A 165 25.02 -13.31 17.76
N ALA A 166 25.05 -12.51 16.69
CA ALA A 166 25.77 -12.84 15.46
C ALA A 166 27.28 -12.95 15.71
N PHE A 167 27.90 -11.99 16.41
CA PHE A 167 29.32 -12.05 16.81
C PHE A 167 29.61 -13.28 17.69
N SER A 168 28.75 -13.59 18.66
CA SER A 168 28.86 -14.84 19.46
C SER A 168 28.78 -16.11 18.60
N LYS A 169 27.88 -16.14 17.61
CA LYS A 169 27.67 -17.31 16.74
C LYS A 169 28.78 -17.48 15.70
N ILE A 170 29.32 -16.41 15.13
CA ILE A 170 30.43 -16.50 14.16
C ILE A 170 31.73 -16.87 14.88
N MET A 171 32.01 -16.32 16.06
CA MET A 171 33.17 -16.71 16.85
C MET A 171 33.10 -18.16 17.35
N LYS A 172 31.94 -18.63 17.81
CA LYS A 172 31.74 -20.07 18.11
C LYS A 172 31.90 -20.98 16.90
N LYS A 173 31.59 -20.50 15.69
CA LYS A 173 31.84 -21.24 14.44
C LYS A 173 33.32 -21.22 14.08
N TYR A 174 34.00 -20.09 14.23
CA TYR A 174 35.44 -19.94 14.04
C TYR A 174 36.20 -20.94 14.92
N ASP A 175 36.01 -20.88 16.24
CA ASP A 175 36.68 -21.78 17.20
C ASP A 175 36.45 -23.26 16.88
N LYS A 176 35.22 -23.62 16.44
CA LYS A 176 34.88 -25.00 16.06
C LYS A 176 35.57 -25.47 14.77
N ILE A 177 35.86 -24.58 13.83
CA ILE A 177 36.49 -24.92 12.54
C ILE A 177 38.02 -24.93 12.67
N THR A 178 38.58 -23.94 13.35
CA THR A 178 40.05 -23.79 13.49
C THR A 178 40.62 -24.56 14.67
N SER A 179 39.79 -25.06 15.59
CA SER A 179 40.19 -25.60 16.90
C SER A 179 41.00 -24.62 17.77
N ARG A 180 40.89 -23.31 17.49
CA ARG A 180 41.56 -22.24 18.24
C ARG A 180 40.56 -21.58 19.21
N ASN A 181 40.98 -21.31 20.44
CA ASN A 181 40.13 -20.70 21.47
C ASN A 181 40.14 -19.16 21.42
N ALA A 182 39.76 -18.57 20.28
CA ALA A 182 39.82 -17.11 20.09
C ALA A 182 38.53 -16.39 20.52
N SER A 183 37.39 -17.09 20.57
CA SER A 183 36.08 -16.49 20.86
C SER A 183 36.00 -15.73 22.17
N LYS A 184 36.70 -16.18 23.22
CA LYS A 184 36.68 -15.51 24.54
C LYS A 184 37.22 -14.08 24.43
N ALA A 185 38.46 -13.92 23.98
CA ALA A 185 39.10 -12.61 23.87
C ALA A 185 38.36 -11.66 22.92
N TYR A 186 37.81 -12.18 21.82
CA TYR A 186 37.02 -11.37 20.89
C TYR A 186 35.69 -10.91 21.51
N LEU A 187 34.99 -11.82 22.22
CA LEU A 187 33.72 -11.47 22.84
C LEU A 187 33.88 -10.56 24.05
N ASP A 188 35.01 -10.60 24.77
CA ASP A 188 35.32 -9.63 25.82
C ASP A 188 35.45 -8.20 25.24
N MET A 189 36.00 -8.06 24.02
CA MET A 189 36.04 -6.79 23.27
C MET A 189 34.65 -6.35 22.77
N VAL A 190 33.82 -7.28 22.27
CA VAL A 190 32.42 -6.99 21.92
C VAL A 190 31.60 -6.56 23.14
N ASN A 191 31.76 -7.24 24.27
CA ASN A 191 31.01 -7.01 25.51
C ASN A 191 31.39 -5.70 26.21
N SER A 192 32.62 -5.20 26.00
CA SER A 192 33.09 -3.90 26.54
C SER A 192 32.71 -2.71 25.66
N SER A 193 32.13 -2.95 24.48
CA SER A 193 31.75 -1.88 23.54
C SER A 193 30.40 -1.21 23.85
N TYR A 194 30.19 -0.04 23.26
CA TYR A 194 28.95 0.72 23.37
C TYR A 194 27.71 -0.05 22.89
N LEU A 195 27.85 -0.89 21.85
CA LEU A 195 26.84 -1.84 21.38
C LEU A 195 26.31 -2.78 22.48
N SER A 196 27.13 -3.10 23.49
CA SER A 196 26.82 -4.03 24.58
C SER A 196 26.55 -3.35 25.92
N GLN A 197 27.19 -2.22 26.22
CA GLN A 197 27.08 -1.53 27.51
C GLN A 197 26.01 -0.43 27.54
N SER A 198 25.49 0.03 26.40
CA SER A 198 24.51 1.13 26.37
C SER A 198 23.08 0.67 26.71
N ASP A 199 22.68 0.96 27.95
CA ASP A 199 21.30 0.84 28.45
C ASP A 199 20.38 2.02 28.03
N GLU A 200 20.91 3.04 27.33
CA GLU A 200 20.19 4.29 27.04
C GLU A 200 18.87 4.03 26.31
N VAL A 201 18.87 3.13 25.31
CA VAL A 201 17.66 2.73 24.56
C VAL A 201 16.64 2.04 25.46
N VAL A 202 17.08 1.28 26.46
CA VAL A 202 16.18 0.59 27.40
C VAL A 202 15.54 1.59 28.36
N LYS A 203 16.36 2.43 29.01
CA LYS A 203 15.91 3.51 29.92
C LYS A 203 15.00 4.51 29.19
N LEU A 204 15.28 4.80 27.93
CA LEU A 204 14.47 5.69 27.11
C LEU A 204 13.13 5.04 26.71
N MET A 205 13.13 3.74 26.35
CA MET A 205 11.90 3.00 26.07
C MET A 205 10.99 2.90 27.30
N GLU A 206 11.56 2.74 28.49
CA GLU A 206 10.81 2.73 29.77
C GLU A 206 10.20 4.10 30.08
N ARG A 207 10.96 5.20 29.91
CA ARG A 207 10.44 6.56 30.03
C ARG A 207 9.28 6.82 29.06
N VAL A 208 9.44 6.45 27.78
CA VAL A 208 8.37 6.57 26.76
C VAL A 208 7.13 5.75 27.13
N GLU A 209 7.30 4.52 27.63
CA GLU A 209 6.18 3.68 28.09
C GLU A 209 5.44 4.32 29.28
N ALA A 210 6.17 4.80 30.30
CA ALA A 210 5.59 5.45 31.46
C ALA A 210 4.83 6.74 31.09
N THR A 211 5.48 7.67 30.38
CA THR A 211 4.88 8.93 29.92
C THR A 211 3.61 8.69 29.10
N PHE A 212 3.64 7.73 28.17
CA PHE A 212 2.47 7.44 27.34
C PHE A 212 1.30 6.83 28.12
N ILE A 213 1.58 5.90 29.04
CA ILE A 213 0.55 5.27 29.88
C ILE A 213 -0.15 6.33 30.75
N THR A 214 0.61 7.22 31.36
CA THR A 214 0.08 8.31 32.20
C THR A 214 -0.84 9.24 31.41
N HIS A 215 -0.41 9.69 30.23
CA HIS A 215 -1.05 10.82 29.54
C HIS A 215 -1.99 10.45 28.37
N PHE A 216 -1.87 9.26 27.78
CA PHE A 216 -2.72 8.82 26.66
C PHE A 216 -3.58 7.58 26.97
N ALA A 217 -3.39 6.95 28.13
CA ALA A 217 -4.12 5.76 28.55
C ALA A 217 -4.71 5.82 29.97
N ASN A 218 -4.78 7.01 30.59
CA ASN A 218 -5.35 7.22 31.94
C ASN A 218 -4.77 6.25 32.99
N ALA A 219 -3.45 6.10 33.00
CA ALA A 219 -2.70 5.14 33.82
C ALA A 219 -3.01 3.64 33.58
N ASN A 220 -3.87 3.28 32.63
CA ASN A 220 -4.14 1.89 32.28
C ASN A 220 -2.98 1.29 31.45
N ARG A 221 -2.06 0.59 32.14
CA ARG A 221 -0.91 -0.08 31.54
C ARG A 221 -1.30 -1.05 30.42
N SER A 222 -2.38 -1.82 30.56
CA SER A 222 -2.80 -2.79 29.53
C SER A 222 -3.18 -2.10 28.23
N GLN A 223 -3.98 -1.04 28.32
CA GLN A 223 -4.40 -0.23 27.18
C GLN A 223 -3.22 0.53 26.56
N GLY A 224 -2.42 1.25 27.36
CA GLY A 224 -1.28 2.01 26.88
C GLY A 224 -0.23 1.13 26.17
N MET A 225 0.03 -0.06 26.71
CA MET A 225 0.93 -1.03 26.06
C MET A 225 0.36 -1.65 24.79
N SER A 226 -0.97 -1.81 24.69
CA SER A 226 -1.64 -2.24 23.46
C SER A 226 -1.53 -1.18 22.35
N ASP A 227 -1.67 0.09 22.72
CA ASP A 227 -1.58 1.23 21.79
C ASP A 227 -0.14 1.49 21.32
N LEU A 228 0.85 1.46 22.23
CA LEU A 228 2.28 1.58 21.90
C LEU A 228 2.83 0.40 21.09
N ARG A 229 2.33 -0.81 21.37
CA ARG A 229 2.75 -2.04 20.70
C ARG A 229 1.60 -2.57 19.85
N PRO A 230 1.20 -1.87 18.76
CA PRO A 230 0.12 -2.30 17.89
C PRO A 230 0.46 -3.70 17.37
N ARG A 231 -0.32 -4.69 17.81
CA ARG A 231 -0.10 -6.08 17.46
C ARG A 231 -0.35 -6.25 15.97
N ALA A 232 0.50 -7.02 15.29
CA ALA A 232 0.24 -7.40 13.91
C ALA A 232 -1.17 -8.02 13.82
N LYS A 233 -1.98 -7.53 12.87
CA LYS A 233 -3.39 -7.93 12.66
C LYS A 233 -3.46 -9.46 12.65
N ARG A 234 -4.01 -10.06 13.73
CA ARG A 234 -4.04 -11.52 13.88
C ARG A 234 -4.78 -12.12 12.69
N ASP A 235 -4.13 -13.04 12.00
CA ASP A 235 -4.68 -13.68 10.81
C ASP A 235 -6.03 -14.34 11.15
N LYS A 236 -7.08 -13.94 10.42
CA LYS A 236 -8.43 -14.46 10.64
C LYS A 236 -8.52 -15.86 10.03
N HIS A 237 -8.30 -16.91 10.83
CA HIS A 237 -8.41 -18.31 10.39
C HIS A 237 -9.73 -18.60 9.63
N ARG A 238 -10.84 -17.99 10.07
CA ARG A 238 -12.14 -18.02 9.38
C ARG A 238 -12.08 -17.60 7.91
N VAL A 239 -11.30 -16.56 7.57
CA VAL A 239 -11.15 -16.11 6.16
C VAL A 239 -10.47 -17.20 5.33
N THR A 240 -9.36 -17.77 5.82
CA THR A 240 -8.65 -18.86 5.13
C THR A 240 -9.56 -20.08 4.91
N PHE A 241 -10.38 -20.44 5.91
CA PHE A 241 -11.34 -21.53 5.81
C PHE A 241 -12.36 -21.29 4.69
N PHE A 242 -13.03 -20.13 4.67
CA PHE A 242 -14.02 -19.83 3.64
C PHE A 242 -13.41 -19.67 2.24
N VAL A 243 -12.18 -19.17 2.11
CA VAL A 243 -11.44 -19.17 0.84
C VAL A 243 -11.28 -20.60 0.30
N GLY A 244 -10.84 -21.53 1.15
CA GLY A 244 -10.70 -22.95 0.77
C GLY A 244 -12.04 -23.61 0.44
N CYS A 245 -13.08 -23.34 1.23
CA CYS A 245 -14.43 -23.84 1.00
C CYS A 245 -14.99 -23.37 -0.36
N PHE A 246 -15.00 -22.06 -0.63
CA PHE A 246 -15.49 -21.52 -1.90
C PHE A 246 -14.65 -21.96 -3.11
N PHE A 247 -13.33 -22.15 -2.94
CA PHE A 247 -12.49 -22.72 -3.99
C PHE A 247 -12.90 -24.18 -4.32
N GLY A 248 -13.12 -25.02 -3.29
CA GLY A 248 -13.64 -26.37 -3.46
C GLY A 248 -15.03 -26.39 -4.12
N CYS A 249 -15.95 -25.53 -3.68
CA CYS A 249 -17.26 -25.38 -4.31
C CYS A 249 -17.16 -24.92 -5.78
N SER A 250 -16.22 -24.03 -6.11
CA SER A 250 -15.99 -23.58 -7.49
C SER A 250 -15.56 -24.73 -8.39
N ILE A 251 -14.65 -25.60 -7.91
CA ILE A 251 -14.23 -26.80 -8.66
C ILE A 251 -15.42 -27.75 -8.86
N ALA A 252 -16.20 -28.02 -7.81
CA ALA A 252 -17.37 -28.88 -7.90
C ALA A 252 -18.42 -28.34 -8.90
N LEU A 253 -18.68 -27.04 -8.90
CA LEU A 253 -19.60 -26.39 -9.86
C LEU A 253 -19.07 -26.41 -11.29
N VAL A 254 -17.76 -26.20 -11.51
CA VAL A 254 -17.15 -26.35 -12.85
C VAL A 254 -17.32 -27.79 -13.36
N VAL A 255 -17.07 -28.80 -12.52
CA VAL A 255 -17.29 -30.20 -12.87
C VAL A 255 -18.77 -30.47 -13.17
N ALA A 256 -19.70 -29.95 -12.36
CA ALA A 256 -21.14 -30.08 -12.61
C ALA A 256 -21.56 -29.45 -13.95
N ILE A 257 -21.09 -28.24 -14.27
CA ILE A 257 -21.35 -27.58 -15.56
C ILE A 257 -20.80 -28.41 -16.73
N ILE A 258 -19.56 -28.93 -16.63
CA ILE A 258 -18.97 -29.78 -17.66
C ILE A 258 -19.80 -31.06 -17.85
N LEU A 259 -20.16 -31.75 -16.76
CA LEU A 259 -20.99 -32.95 -16.82
C LEU A 259 -22.36 -32.67 -17.44
N THR A 260 -23.01 -31.55 -17.08
CA THR A 260 -24.30 -31.12 -17.66
C THR A 260 -24.17 -30.84 -19.16
N ILE A 261 -23.11 -30.14 -19.61
CA ILE A 261 -22.86 -29.86 -21.03
C ILE A 261 -22.65 -31.15 -21.83
N HIS A 262 -21.87 -32.10 -21.30
CA HIS A 262 -21.55 -33.36 -21.96
C HIS A 262 -22.74 -34.34 -21.97
N ALA A 263 -23.41 -34.55 -20.83
CA ALA A 263 -24.52 -35.50 -20.69
C ALA A 263 -25.76 -35.12 -21.53
N ARG A 264 -25.90 -33.85 -21.88
CA ARG A 264 -27.03 -33.29 -22.64
C ARG A 264 -26.63 -32.82 -24.05
N ASP A 265 -25.40 -33.10 -24.47
CA ASP A 265 -24.81 -32.74 -25.77
C ASP A 265 -25.05 -31.27 -26.20
N LEU A 266 -25.02 -30.34 -25.24
CA LEU A 266 -25.44 -28.94 -25.44
C LEU A 266 -24.60 -28.22 -26.50
N LEU A 267 -23.36 -28.65 -26.71
CA LEU A 267 -22.47 -28.15 -27.76
C LEU A 267 -22.94 -28.47 -29.19
N LYS A 268 -23.86 -29.42 -29.37
CA LYS A 268 -24.50 -29.76 -30.66
C LYS A 268 -25.98 -29.33 -30.73
N SER A 269 -26.53 -28.74 -29.67
CA SER A 269 -27.92 -28.28 -29.64
C SER A 269 -28.17 -27.11 -30.58
N ALA A 270 -29.38 -27.01 -31.16
CA ALA A 270 -29.75 -25.92 -32.06
C ALA A 270 -29.74 -24.53 -31.37
N GLY A 271 -29.95 -24.47 -30.05
CA GLY A 271 -29.90 -23.23 -29.26
C GLY A 271 -28.48 -22.76 -28.90
N ARG A 272 -27.45 -23.57 -29.16
CA ARG A 272 -26.04 -23.32 -28.78
C ARG A 272 -25.56 -21.92 -29.19
N ASP A 273 -25.74 -21.53 -30.44
CA ASP A 273 -25.20 -20.26 -30.95
C ASP A 273 -25.98 -19.07 -30.37
N GLN A 274 -27.29 -19.21 -30.13
CA GLN A 274 -28.10 -18.20 -29.46
C GLN A 274 -27.69 -18.03 -27.98
N TYR A 275 -27.34 -19.12 -27.28
CA TYR A 275 -26.80 -19.04 -25.93
C TYR A 275 -25.40 -18.40 -25.90
N MET A 276 -24.50 -18.81 -26.80
CA MET A 276 -23.11 -18.34 -26.86
C MET A 276 -22.99 -16.87 -27.30
N THR A 277 -23.94 -16.34 -28.06
CA THR A 277 -23.96 -14.93 -28.51
C THR A 277 -24.69 -13.99 -27.56
N ASN A 278 -25.55 -14.49 -26.66
CA ASN A 278 -26.35 -13.67 -25.76
C ASN A 278 -26.01 -13.89 -24.28
N ILE A 279 -25.99 -15.14 -23.80
CA ILE A 279 -25.92 -15.46 -22.37
C ILE A 279 -24.47 -15.60 -21.88
N PHE A 280 -23.63 -16.28 -22.67
CA PHE A 280 -22.22 -16.46 -22.34
C PHE A 280 -21.46 -15.13 -22.14
N PRO A 281 -21.62 -14.09 -22.99
CA PRO A 281 -20.97 -12.79 -22.79
C PRO A 281 -21.37 -12.15 -21.45
N LEU A 282 -22.65 -12.26 -21.05
CA LEU A 282 -23.14 -11.67 -19.80
C LEU A 282 -22.46 -12.28 -18.57
N TYR A 283 -22.34 -13.61 -18.52
CA TYR A 283 -21.62 -14.27 -17.42
C TYR A 283 -20.11 -14.09 -17.49
N SER A 284 -19.53 -13.91 -18.69
CA SER A 284 -18.09 -13.67 -18.85
C SER A 284 -17.61 -12.39 -18.14
N LEU A 285 -18.49 -11.39 -17.96
CA LEU A 285 -18.21 -10.18 -17.17
C LEU A 285 -17.66 -10.52 -15.78
N PHE A 286 -18.32 -11.42 -15.06
CA PHE A 286 -17.92 -11.80 -13.71
C PHE A 286 -16.61 -12.60 -13.72
N VAL A 287 -16.36 -13.39 -14.76
CA VAL A 287 -15.09 -14.12 -14.93
C VAL A 287 -13.92 -13.13 -15.09
N TYR A 288 -14.07 -12.08 -15.88
CA TYR A 288 -13.05 -11.02 -16.00
C TYR A 288 -12.85 -10.26 -14.67
N ILE A 289 -13.93 -9.94 -13.94
CA ILE A 289 -13.85 -9.31 -12.61
C ILE A 289 -13.12 -10.21 -11.60
N VAL A 290 -13.46 -11.51 -11.55
CA VAL A 290 -12.80 -12.50 -10.69
C VAL A 290 -11.33 -12.64 -11.05
N LEU A 291 -10.99 -12.74 -12.34
CA LEU A 291 -9.61 -12.82 -12.81
C LEU A 291 -8.80 -11.59 -12.38
N HIS A 292 -9.34 -10.39 -12.57
CA HIS A 292 -8.71 -9.16 -12.10
C HIS A 292 -8.47 -9.16 -10.58
N MET A 293 -9.47 -9.56 -9.79
CA MET A 293 -9.31 -9.68 -8.33
C MET A 293 -8.27 -10.72 -7.92
N LEU A 294 -8.17 -11.86 -8.63
CA LEU A 294 -7.15 -12.89 -8.38
C LEU A 294 -5.73 -12.35 -8.68
N MET A 295 -5.55 -11.65 -9.81
CA MET A 295 -4.27 -11.01 -10.15
C MET A 295 -3.89 -9.91 -9.14
N TYR A 296 -4.85 -9.10 -8.72
CA TYR A 296 -4.62 -8.06 -7.70
C TYR A 296 -4.29 -8.66 -6.32
N ALA A 297 -4.93 -9.78 -5.93
CA ALA A 297 -4.57 -10.54 -4.73
C ALA A 297 -3.16 -11.11 -4.80
N ALA A 298 -2.75 -11.65 -5.97
CA ALA A 298 -1.39 -12.13 -6.19
C ALA A 298 -0.35 -11.00 -6.06
N ASN A 299 -0.64 -9.82 -6.61
CA ASN A 299 0.20 -8.62 -6.46
C ASN A 299 0.41 -8.27 -4.97
N ILE A 300 -0.67 -8.15 -4.19
CA ILE A 300 -0.57 -7.85 -2.74
C ILE A 300 0.16 -8.96 -1.97
N TYR A 301 -0.05 -10.23 -2.33
CA TYR A 301 0.69 -11.34 -1.73
C TYR A 301 2.20 -11.23 -1.98
N PHE A 302 2.62 -11.00 -3.22
CA PHE A 302 4.04 -10.86 -3.57
C PHE A 302 4.66 -9.59 -2.99
N TRP A 303 3.98 -8.44 -3.04
CA TRP A 303 4.44 -7.21 -2.39
C TRP A 303 4.66 -7.41 -0.89
N LYS A 304 3.73 -8.08 -0.20
CA LYS A 304 3.90 -8.45 1.22
C LYS A 304 5.04 -9.44 1.43
N ARG A 305 5.19 -10.46 0.57
CA ARG A 305 6.25 -11.49 0.66
C ARG A 305 7.66 -10.92 0.48
N PHE A 306 7.81 -9.94 -0.41
CA PHE A 306 9.06 -9.24 -0.71
C PHE A 306 9.22 -7.90 0.03
N ARG A 307 8.36 -7.63 1.04
CA ARG A 307 8.41 -6.46 1.93
C ARG A 307 8.32 -5.10 1.21
N VAL A 308 7.65 -5.05 0.05
CA VAL A 308 7.29 -3.79 -0.62
C VAL A 308 6.20 -3.11 0.21
N ASN A 309 6.44 -1.87 0.62
CA ASN A 309 5.48 -1.09 1.42
C ASN A 309 4.37 -0.50 0.54
N TYR A 310 3.53 -1.37 -0.03
CA TYR A 310 2.41 -0.95 -0.88
C TYR A 310 1.41 -0.04 -0.14
N ALA A 311 1.27 -0.20 1.18
CA ALA A 311 0.42 0.66 2.00
C ALA A 311 0.85 2.14 1.93
N PHE A 312 2.15 2.41 2.00
CA PHE A 312 2.70 3.74 1.79
C PHE A 312 2.56 4.21 0.33
N ILE A 313 2.92 3.36 -0.64
CA ILE A 313 2.89 3.69 -2.08
C ILE A 313 1.48 4.09 -2.56
N PHE A 314 0.44 3.38 -2.08
CA PHE A 314 -0.96 3.67 -2.41
C PHE A 314 -1.63 4.69 -1.47
N GLY A 315 -0.90 5.25 -0.48
CA GLY A 315 -1.46 6.21 0.48
C GLY A 315 -2.54 5.63 1.41
N PHE A 316 -2.55 4.31 1.64
CA PHE A 316 -3.52 3.68 2.54
C PHE A 316 -3.28 4.11 3.99
N LYS A 317 -4.36 4.45 4.70
CA LYS A 317 -4.28 4.71 6.15
C LYS A 317 -3.87 3.41 6.87
N PRO A 318 -3.03 3.50 7.93
CA PRO A 318 -2.73 2.34 8.77
C PRO A 318 -4.02 1.66 9.21
N THR A 319 -4.08 0.33 9.09
CA THR A 319 -5.23 -0.57 9.37
C THR A 319 -6.38 -0.62 8.34
N THR A 320 -6.50 0.30 7.37
CA THR A 320 -7.58 0.25 6.35
C THR A 320 -7.24 -0.58 5.11
N GLU A 321 -6.03 -1.12 5.03
CA GLU A 321 -5.58 -1.97 3.92
C GLU A 321 -6.39 -3.28 3.81
N LEU A 322 -6.74 -3.64 2.57
CA LEU A 322 -7.36 -4.91 2.24
C LEU A 322 -6.27 -5.95 1.96
N GLY A 323 -6.24 -7.04 2.73
CA GLY A 323 -5.26 -8.10 2.53
C GLY A 323 -5.62 -9.01 1.36
N TYR A 324 -4.60 -9.68 0.80
CA TYR A 324 -4.80 -10.65 -0.28
C TYR A 324 -5.81 -11.76 0.07
N LYS A 325 -5.85 -12.21 1.34
CA LYS A 325 -6.81 -13.23 1.80
C LYS A 325 -8.25 -12.72 1.76
N GLU A 326 -8.47 -11.47 2.16
CA GLU A 326 -9.78 -10.82 2.07
C GLU A 326 -10.24 -10.64 0.61
N ILE A 327 -9.32 -10.35 -0.32
CA ILE A 327 -9.64 -10.27 -1.76
C ILE A 327 -9.95 -11.66 -2.33
N LEU A 328 -9.13 -12.67 -2.03
CA LEU A 328 -9.37 -14.06 -2.44
C LEU A 328 -10.73 -14.58 -1.96
N LEU A 329 -11.18 -14.15 -0.77
CA LEU A 329 -12.51 -14.51 -0.25
C LEU A 329 -13.63 -13.89 -1.07
N LEU A 330 -13.50 -12.63 -1.47
CA LEU A 330 -14.48 -11.94 -2.31
C LEU A 330 -14.52 -12.52 -3.72
N SER A 331 -13.36 -12.80 -4.31
CA SER A 331 -13.28 -13.36 -5.66
C SER A 331 -13.77 -14.80 -5.73
N SER A 332 -13.47 -15.65 -4.74
CA SER A 332 -14.00 -17.01 -4.71
C SER A 332 -15.51 -17.06 -4.39
N ALA A 333 -16.01 -16.17 -3.53
CA ALA A 333 -17.46 -16.05 -3.30
C ALA A 333 -18.19 -15.62 -4.58
N LEU A 334 -17.68 -14.60 -5.29
CA LEU A 334 -18.26 -14.17 -6.57
C LEU A 334 -18.17 -15.26 -7.64
N LEU A 335 -17.08 -16.02 -7.69
CA LEU A 335 -16.95 -17.15 -8.62
C LEU A 335 -17.99 -18.25 -8.34
N VAL A 336 -18.19 -18.64 -7.08
CA VAL A 336 -19.23 -19.61 -6.69
C VAL A 336 -20.62 -19.09 -7.08
N LEU A 337 -20.95 -17.83 -6.79
CA LEU A 337 -22.24 -17.23 -7.17
C LEU A 337 -22.45 -17.21 -8.69
N THR A 338 -21.40 -16.88 -9.45
CA THR A 338 -21.43 -16.86 -10.92
C THR A 338 -21.63 -18.26 -11.49
N LEU A 339 -20.87 -19.24 -11.02
CA LEU A 339 -20.95 -20.64 -11.50
C LEU A 339 -22.29 -21.28 -11.12
N ALA A 340 -22.80 -21.02 -9.91
CA ALA A 340 -24.13 -21.46 -9.50
C ALA A 340 -25.21 -20.83 -10.38
N ALA A 341 -25.14 -19.52 -10.66
CA ALA A 341 -26.08 -18.84 -11.55
C ALA A 341 -26.03 -19.38 -12.99
N VAL A 342 -24.84 -19.69 -13.53
CA VAL A 342 -24.69 -20.37 -14.84
C VAL A 342 -25.31 -21.76 -14.81
N LEU A 343 -25.05 -22.57 -13.78
CA LEU A 343 -25.61 -23.91 -13.67
C LEU A 343 -27.14 -23.87 -13.56
N SER A 344 -27.70 -23.01 -12.71
CA SER A 344 -29.15 -22.82 -12.60
C SER A 344 -29.78 -22.29 -13.89
N ASN A 345 -29.10 -21.41 -14.63
CA ASN A 345 -29.57 -20.93 -15.93
C ASN A 345 -29.65 -22.07 -16.96
N LEU A 346 -28.60 -22.92 -17.03
CA LEU A 346 -28.58 -24.13 -17.87
C LEU A 346 -29.61 -25.18 -17.44
N GLU A 347 -29.91 -25.31 -16.16
CA GLU A 347 -30.93 -26.24 -15.66
C GLU A 347 -32.36 -25.73 -15.93
N MET A 348 -32.65 -24.46 -15.65
CA MET A 348 -33.98 -23.84 -15.83
C MET A 348 -34.38 -23.68 -17.31
N GLU A 349 -33.42 -23.54 -18.22
CA GLU A 349 -33.67 -23.55 -19.66
C GLU A 349 -34.15 -24.92 -20.17
N MET A 350 -33.84 -25.99 -19.43
CA MET A 350 -34.06 -27.37 -19.86
C MET A 350 -35.23 -28.09 -19.20
N ASP A 351 -35.66 -27.66 -18.01
CA ASP A 351 -36.88 -28.18 -17.38
C ASP A 351 -38.14 -27.58 -18.02
N GLU A 352 -39.04 -28.43 -18.50
CA GLU A 352 -40.27 -28.00 -19.17
C GLU A 352 -41.22 -27.23 -18.25
N ASN A 353 -41.15 -27.48 -16.93
CA ASN A 353 -41.96 -26.77 -15.94
C ASN A 353 -41.48 -25.32 -15.73
N THR A 354 -40.19 -25.04 -15.92
CA THR A 354 -39.59 -23.70 -15.73
C THR A 354 -39.47 -22.84 -16.99
N ARG A 355 -39.84 -23.36 -18.17
CA ARG A 355 -39.89 -22.58 -19.43
C ARG A 355 -40.76 -21.32 -19.35
N SER A 356 -41.76 -21.30 -18.47
CA SER A 356 -42.60 -20.13 -18.17
C SER A 356 -41.82 -18.96 -17.53
N PHE A 357 -40.67 -19.22 -16.92
CA PHE A 357 -39.83 -18.24 -16.22
C PHE A 357 -38.61 -17.77 -17.03
N THR A 358 -38.56 -18.04 -18.34
CA THR A 358 -37.45 -17.63 -19.24
C THR A 358 -36.99 -16.19 -19.02
N THR A 359 -37.91 -15.21 -18.92
CA THR A 359 -37.54 -13.81 -18.67
C THR A 359 -36.86 -13.57 -17.31
N LEU A 360 -37.19 -14.34 -16.27
CA LEU A 360 -36.49 -14.24 -14.98
C LEU A 360 -35.08 -14.83 -15.08
N THR A 361 -34.93 -15.96 -15.77
CA THR A 361 -33.64 -16.61 -16.04
C THR A 361 -32.68 -15.70 -16.81
N GLU A 362 -33.19 -14.91 -17.77
CA GLU A 362 -32.46 -13.86 -18.51
C GLU A 362 -32.03 -12.66 -17.64
N LEU A 363 -32.75 -12.39 -16.54
CA LEU A 363 -32.48 -11.26 -15.64
C LEU A 363 -31.48 -11.60 -14.52
N VAL A 364 -31.11 -12.88 -14.33
CA VAL A 364 -30.14 -13.30 -13.29
C VAL A 364 -28.78 -12.58 -13.42
N PRO A 365 -28.14 -12.47 -14.61
CA PRO A 365 -26.90 -11.72 -14.75
C PRO A 365 -27.05 -10.24 -14.41
N LEU A 366 -28.14 -9.60 -14.88
CA LEU A 366 -28.44 -8.20 -14.54
C LEU A 366 -28.59 -8.01 -13.03
N GLY A 367 -29.37 -8.88 -12.36
CA GLY A 367 -29.55 -8.84 -10.92
C GLY A 367 -28.23 -8.96 -10.15
N LEU A 368 -27.33 -9.86 -10.58
CA LEU A 368 -26.01 -10.02 -9.97
C LEU A 368 -25.11 -8.78 -10.19
N VAL A 369 -25.12 -8.19 -11.39
CA VAL A 369 -24.42 -6.90 -11.64
C VAL A 369 -25.01 -5.79 -10.76
N THR A 370 -26.34 -5.65 -10.68
CA THR A 370 -27.00 -4.64 -9.87
C THR A 370 -26.63 -4.78 -8.39
N VAL A 371 -26.63 -5.99 -7.84
CA VAL A 371 -26.21 -6.25 -6.46
C VAL A 371 -24.75 -5.86 -6.24
N LEU A 372 -23.84 -6.19 -7.17
CA LEU A 372 -22.43 -5.78 -7.07
C LEU A 372 -22.28 -4.25 -7.11
N LEU A 373 -22.98 -3.55 -8.00
CA LEU A 373 -22.94 -2.09 -8.09
C LEU A 373 -23.49 -1.42 -6.82
N LEU A 374 -24.63 -1.91 -6.29
CA LEU A 374 -25.20 -1.43 -5.03
C LEU A 374 -24.25 -1.63 -3.86
N ILE A 375 -23.61 -2.80 -3.75
CA ILE A 375 -22.58 -3.07 -2.75
C ILE A 375 -21.38 -2.14 -2.93
N MET A 376 -20.96 -1.87 -4.18
CA MET A 376 -19.83 -0.98 -4.47
C MET A 376 -20.07 0.44 -3.97
N VAL A 377 -21.23 1.05 -4.28
CA VAL A 377 -21.55 2.43 -3.86
C VAL A 377 -22.08 2.56 -2.42
N CYS A 378 -22.45 1.46 -1.77
CA CYS A 378 -23.09 1.45 -0.45
C CYS A 378 -22.33 2.28 0.61
N PRO A 379 -22.94 3.33 1.20
CA PRO A 379 -22.28 4.20 2.17
C PRO A 379 -22.11 3.57 3.55
N PHE A 380 -22.84 2.48 3.85
CA PHE A 380 -22.77 1.79 5.14
C PHE A 380 -21.47 0.98 5.29
N ASN A 381 -21.14 0.58 6.52
CA ASN A 381 -19.92 -0.19 6.82
C ASN A 381 -20.02 -1.68 6.45
N ILE A 382 -20.58 -1.96 5.28
CA ILE A 382 -20.73 -3.29 4.69
C ILE A 382 -19.53 -3.53 3.76
N MET A 383 -18.97 -4.74 3.76
CA MET A 383 -17.90 -5.20 2.85
C MET A 383 -16.80 -4.16 2.57
N TYR A 384 -15.90 -3.96 3.54
CA TYR A 384 -14.66 -3.19 3.36
C TYR A 384 -14.85 -1.77 2.79
N ARG A 385 -15.79 -1.00 3.37
CA ARG A 385 -16.16 0.37 2.95
C ARG A 385 -14.97 1.24 2.54
N ALA A 386 -13.91 1.29 3.35
CA ALA A 386 -12.73 2.12 3.06
C ALA A 386 -12.07 1.80 1.70
N SER A 387 -11.98 0.52 1.34
CA SER A 387 -11.41 0.05 0.08
C SER A 387 -12.34 0.31 -1.11
N ARG A 388 -13.67 0.19 -0.92
CA ARG A 388 -14.66 0.53 -1.96
C ARG A 388 -14.64 2.02 -2.29
N PHE A 389 -14.67 2.88 -1.28
CA PHE A 389 -14.57 4.33 -1.47
C PHE A 389 -13.21 4.75 -2.02
N PHE A 390 -12.11 4.09 -1.64
CA PHE A 390 -10.81 4.29 -2.27
C PHE A 390 -10.88 3.99 -3.78
N LEU A 391 -11.44 2.84 -4.20
CA LEU A 391 -11.57 2.52 -5.62
C LEU A 391 -12.44 3.54 -6.37
N ILE A 392 -13.57 3.97 -5.80
CA ILE A 392 -14.45 5.00 -6.40
C ILE A 392 -13.72 6.34 -6.55
N VAL A 393 -12.99 6.80 -5.52
CA VAL A 393 -12.23 8.05 -5.58
C VAL A 393 -11.12 7.98 -6.63
N ASN A 394 -10.38 6.86 -6.72
CA ASN A 394 -9.35 6.71 -7.75
C ASN A 394 -9.94 6.58 -9.16
N LEU A 395 -11.12 5.96 -9.34
CA LEU A 395 -11.83 5.94 -10.63
C LEU A 395 -12.25 7.36 -11.04
N TRP A 396 -12.78 8.14 -10.09
CA TRP A 396 -13.12 9.54 -10.32
C TRP A 396 -11.88 10.39 -10.65
N HIS A 397 -10.80 10.23 -9.89
CA HIS A 397 -9.53 10.88 -10.17
C HIS A 397 -8.92 10.44 -11.51
N PHE A 398 -9.04 9.18 -11.92
CA PHE A 398 -8.58 8.71 -13.24
C PHE A 398 -9.31 9.42 -14.38
N VAL A 399 -10.64 9.50 -14.31
CA VAL A 399 -11.46 10.23 -15.30
C VAL A 399 -11.15 11.73 -15.28
N CYS A 400 -10.94 12.31 -14.09
CA CYS A 400 -10.59 13.71 -13.92
C CYS A 400 -9.09 14.01 -14.06
N ALA A 401 -8.24 13.01 -14.31
CA ALA A 401 -6.79 13.13 -14.19
C ALA A 401 -6.12 14.19 -15.10
N PRO A 402 -6.69 14.60 -16.26
CA PRO A 402 -6.16 15.74 -17.01
C PRO A 402 -6.20 17.07 -16.24
N LEU A 403 -7.06 17.17 -15.20
CA LEU A 403 -7.35 18.38 -14.43
C LEU A 403 -6.65 18.42 -13.06
N TYR A 404 -6.06 17.31 -12.60
CA TYR A 404 -5.44 17.18 -11.29
C TYR A 404 -4.01 16.64 -11.39
N LYS A 405 -3.22 16.77 -10.31
CA LYS A 405 -1.88 16.19 -10.22
C LYS A 405 -1.99 14.66 -10.19
N VAL A 406 -1.42 13.99 -11.19
CA VAL A 406 -1.46 12.53 -11.32
C VAL A 406 -0.64 11.87 -10.21
N THR A 407 -1.27 11.06 -9.38
CA THR A 407 -0.62 10.27 -8.32
C THR A 407 -0.37 8.82 -8.76
N PHE A 408 0.44 8.08 -7.99
CA PHE A 408 0.74 6.67 -8.30
C PHE A 408 -0.52 5.78 -8.37
N PRO A 409 -1.50 5.87 -7.44
CA PRO A 409 -2.79 5.19 -7.58
C PRO A 409 -3.52 5.46 -8.90
N ASP A 410 -3.56 6.71 -9.37
CA ASP A 410 -4.26 7.11 -10.62
C ASP A 410 -3.58 6.52 -11.86
N PHE A 411 -2.24 6.52 -11.86
CA PHE A 411 -1.41 5.88 -12.88
C PHE A 411 -1.63 4.36 -12.91
N PHE A 412 -1.54 3.71 -11.73
CA PHE A 412 -1.66 2.26 -11.59
C PHE A 412 -3.05 1.77 -12.01
N LEU A 413 -4.12 2.42 -11.53
CA LEU A 413 -5.49 2.08 -11.90
C LEU A 413 -5.71 2.26 -13.41
N GLY A 414 -5.17 3.34 -13.99
CA GLY A 414 -5.26 3.58 -15.41
C GLY A 414 -4.62 2.47 -16.25
N ASP A 415 -3.41 2.00 -15.89
CA ASP A 415 -2.79 0.87 -16.59
C ASP A 415 -3.62 -0.40 -16.46
N GLN A 416 -4.20 -0.67 -15.28
CA GLN A 416 -5.13 -1.80 -15.14
C GLN A 416 -6.31 -1.69 -16.10
N LEU A 417 -6.91 -0.49 -16.24
CA LEU A 417 -8.05 -0.27 -17.14
C LEU A 417 -7.70 -0.47 -18.62
N THR A 418 -6.46 -0.21 -19.06
CA THR A 418 -6.05 -0.53 -20.45
C THR A 418 -6.06 -2.04 -20.74
N SER A 419 -5.91 -2.88 -19.71
CA SER A 419 -6.06 -4.34 -19.81
C SER A 419 -7.50 -4.83 -19.66
N GLN A 420 -8.49 -3.94 -19.45
CA GLN A 420 -9.90 -4.26 -19.22
C GLN A 420 -10.82 -3.85 -20.38
N VAL A 421 -10.29 -3.53 -21.56
CA VAL A 421 -11.07 -3.17 -22.76
C VAL A 421 -12.18 -4.18 -23.08
N GLN A 422 -11.91 -5.48 -22.96
CA GLN A 422 -12.91 -6.51 -23.21
C GLN A 422 -14.04 -6.51 -22.17
N LEU A 423 -13.73 -6.24 -20.90
CA LEU A 423 -14.72 -6.06 -19.84
C LEU A 423 -15.62 -4.85 -20.13
N LEU A 424 -15.04 -3.74 -20.58
CA LEU A 424 -15.81 -2.53 -20.92
C LEU A 424 -16.76 -2.76 -22.12
N ARG A 425 -16.32 -3.49 -23.14
CA ARG A 425 -17.18 -3.93 -24.26
C ARG A 425 -18.31 -4.86 -23.82
N ILE A 426 -18.09 -5.69 -22.80
CA ILE A 426 -19.17 -6.49 -22.21
C ILE A 426 -20.17 -5.60 -21.44
N VAL A 427 -19.71 -4.56 -20.74
CA VAL A 427 -20.60 -3.57 -20.10
C VAL A 427 -21.45 -2.82 -21.13
N GLU A 428 -20.89 -2.48 -22.29
CA GLU A 428 -21.63 -1.93 -23.43
C GLU A 428 -22.69 -2.92 -23.96
N PHE A 429 -22.33 -4.20 -24.11
CA PHE A 429 -23.28 -5.25 -24.47
C PHE A 429 -24.41 -5.41 -23.44
N TYR A 430 -24.13 -5.32 -22.13
CA TYR A 430 -25.17 -5.27 -21.08
C TYR A 430 -26.14 -4.10 -21.29
N ILE A 431 -25.62 -2.90 -21.56
CA ILE A 431 -26.44 -1.70 -21.80
C ILE A 431 -27.35 -1.90 -23.00
N CYS A 432 -26.84 -2.48 -24.09
CA CYS A 432 -27.64 -2.79 -25.27
C CYS A 432 -28.67 -3.91 -24.99
N TYR A 433 -28.24 -5.10 -24.57
CA TYR A 433 -29.08 -6.30 -24.45
C TYR A 433 -30.29 -6.09 -23.53
N TYR A 434 -30.09 -5.40 -22.40
CA TYR A 434 -31.17 -5.07 -21.46
C TYR A 434 -31.90 -3.78 -21.83
N GLY A 435 -31.20 -2.75 -22.33
CA GLY A 435 -31.78 -1.45 -22.65
C GLY A 435 -32.68 -1.46 -23.89
N TRP A 436 -32.30 -2.21 -24.94
CA TRP A 436 -33.12 -2.41 -26.15
C TRP A 436 -34.22 -3.47 -25.97
N GLY A 437 -34.22 -4.20 -24.86
CA GLY A 437 -35.21 -5.24 -24.58
C GLY A 437 -34.94 -6.58 -25.28
N ASP A 438 -33.76 -6.76 -25.88
CA ASP A 438 -33.33 -7.97 -26.59
C ASP A 438 -33.45 -9.24 -25.71
N PHE A 439 -33.22 -9.10 -24.40
CA PHE A 439 -33.43 -10.16 -23.40
C PHE A 439 -34.84 -10.79 -23.40
N LYS A 440 -35.88 -10.08 -23.86
CA LYS A 440 -37.26 -10.61 -23.91
C LYS A 440 -37.45 -11.70 -24.95
N ARG A 441 -36.61 -11.74 -25.98
CA ARG A 441 -36.66 -12.70 -27.09
C ARG A 441 -35.33 -13.44 -27.29
N ARG A 442 -34.35 -13.19 -26.42
CA ARG A 442 -32.96 -13.63 -26.54
C ARG A 442 -32.40 -13.37 -27.95
N SER A 443 -32.61 -12.15 -28.43
CA SER A 443 -32.11 -11.65 -29.71
C SER A 443 -30.84 -10.83 -29.53
N ASN A 444 -30.05 -10.68 -30.60
CA ASN A 444 -28.89 -9.78 -30.62
C ASN A 444 -29.04 -8.80 -31.79
N THR A 445 -29.74 -7.69 -31.53
CA THR A 445 -29.94 -6.59 -32.48
C THR A 445 -28.92 -5.47 -32.32
N CYS A 446 -28.05 -5.54 -31.31
CA CYS A 446 -27.02 -4.54 -31.01
C CYS A 446 -26.19 -4.14 -32.24
N ASN A 447 -25.66 -5.11 -32.98
CA ASN A 447 -24.85 -4.87 -34.18
C ASN A 447 -25.63 -4.28 -35.37
N GLN A 448 -26.96 -4.18 -35.30
CA GLN A 448 -27.77 -3.49 -36.31
C GLN A 448 -27.83 -1.98 -36.07
N SER A 449 -27.44 -1.53 -34.87
CA SER A 449 -27.37 -0.12 -34.51
C SER A 449 -26.00 0.48 -34.84
N ASN A 450 -25.95 1.39 -35.80
CA ASN A 450 -24.76 2.19 -36.09
C ASN A 450 -24.25 2.96 -34.85
N THR A 451 -25.12 3.27 -33.88
CA THR A 451 -24.73 3.84 -32.59
C THR A 451 -23.87 2.87 -31.79
N TYR A 452 -24.26 1.59 -31.70
CA TYR A 452 -23.49 0.55 -31.01
C TYR A 452 -22.16 0.28 -31.71
N GLU A 453 -22.12 0.23 -33.05
CA GLU A 453 -20.85 0.07 -33.78
C GLU A 453 -19.83 1.18 -33.49
N ILE A 454 -20.30 2.42 -33.29
CA ILE A 454 -19.46 3.57 -32.92
C ILE A 454 -18.99 3.46 -31.47
N PHE A 455 -19.90 3.16 -30.53
CA PHE A 455 -19.52 3.01 -29.11
C PHE A 455 -18.52 1.87 -28.91
N PHE A 456 -18.62 0.76 -29.66
CA PHE A 456 -17.70 -0.37 -29.60
C PHE A 456 -16.24 -0.04 -29.96
N ILE A 457 -16.05 1.02 -30.76
CA ILE A 457 -14.74 1.63 -31.03
C ILE A 457 -14.36 2.56 -29.87
N LEU A 458 -15.24 3.49 -29.48
CA LEU A 458 -14.97 4.49 -28.44
C LEU A 458 -14.61 3.86 -27.09
N VAL A 459 -15.37 2.86 -26.65
CA VAL A 459 -15.18 2.11 -25.40
C VAL A 459 -13.81 1.44 -25.35
N ALA A 460 -13.27 1.00 -26.49
CA ALA A 460 -11.93 0.42 -26.58
C ALA A 460 -10.82 1.49 -26.57
N VAL A 461 -11.09 2.70 -27.05
CA VAL A 461 -10.13 3.83 -27.07
C VAL A 461 -10.04 4.54 -25.73
N ILE A 462 -11.16 4.65 -24.99
CA ILE A 462 -11.29 5.43 -23.74
C ILE A 462 -10.17 5.19 -22.72
N PRO A 463 -9.79 3.95 -22.35
CA PRO A 463 -8.74 3.73 -21.36
C PRO A 463 -7.38 4.29 -21.78
N TYR A 464 -6.99 4.08 -23.04
CA TYR A 464 -5.74 4.58 -23.59
C TYR A 464 -5.75 6.10 -23.75
N TRP A 465 -6.91 6.70 -24.07
CA TRP A 465 -7.07 8.15 -24.15
C TRP A 465 -6.83 8.84 -22.79
N PHE A 466 -7.41 8.31 -21.72
CA PHE A 466 -7.14 8.83 -20.37
C PHE A 466 -5.66 8.66 -19.97
N ARG A 467 -5.00 7.55 -20.34
CA ARG A 467 -3.55 7.37 -20.11
C ARG A 467 -2.69 8.36 -20.90
N PHE A 468 -3.04 8.61 -22.16
CA PHE A 468 -2.39 9.63 -22.97
C PHE A 468 -2.50 11.01 -22.31
N LEU A 469 -3.70 11.42 -21.88
CA LEU A 469 -3.91 12.71 -21.22
C LEU A 469 -3.19 12.80 -19.86
N GLN A 470 -3.12 11.72 -19.08
CA GLN A 470 -2.32 11.64 -17.85
C GLN A 470 -0.82 11.89 -18.15
N CYS A 471 -0.27 11.24 -19.18
CA CYS A 471 1.12 11.44 -19.58
C CYS A 471 1.36 12.89 -20.03
N MET A 472 0.46 13.47 -20.84
CA MET A 472 0.55 14.87 -21.24
C MET A 472 0.51 15.82 -20.04
N ARG A 473 -0.35 15.57 -19.04
CA ARG A 473 -0.38 16.35 -17.79
C ARG A 473 0.96 16.28 -17.05
N GLN A 474 1.58 15.10 -16.98
CA GLN A 474 2.90 14.91 -16.37
C GLN A 474 4.02 15.63 -17.15
N VAL A 475 3.96 15.71 -18.49
CA VAL A 475 4.86 16.54 -19.30
C VAL A 475 4.76 18.02 -18.91
N PHE A 476 3.54 18.56 -18.82
CA PHE A 476 3.34 19.97 -18.44
C PHE A 476 3.83 20.30 -17.02
N GLU A 477 3.63 19.39 -16.06
CA GLU A 477 4.06 19.59 -14.66
C GLU A 477 5.56 19.36 -14.43
N GLN A 478 6.13 18.31 -15.01
CA GLN A 478 7.50 17.84 -14.69
C GLN A 478 8.53 18.23 -15.74
N LYS A 479 8.09 18.62 -16.95
CA LYS A 479 8.94 18.97 -18.12
C LYS A 479 9.92 17.88 -18.54
N ASP A 480 9.63 16.63 -18.20
CA ASP A 480 10.41 15.45 -18.60
C ASP A 480 9.86 14.86 -19.91
N TYR A 481 10.75 14.77 -20.92
CA TYR A 481 10.47 14.15 -22.21
C TYR A 481 10.12 12.66 -22.11
N GLY A 482 10.51 11.97 -21.03
CA GLY A 482 10.13 10.58 -20.76
C GLY A 482 8.61 10.39 -20.74
N HIS A 483 7.87 11.31 -20.11
CA HIS A 483 6.40 11.26 -20.09
C HIS A 483 5.78 11.49 -21.47
N ALA A 484 6.40 12.32 -22.31
CA ALA A 484 5.92 12.57 -23.67
C ALA A 484 6.02 11.29 -24.53
N MET A 485 7.14 10.57 -24.40
CA MET A 485 7.32 9.28 -25.08
C MET A 485 6.34 8.21 -24.56
N ASN A 486 6.04 8.19 -23.25
CA ASN A 486 5.00 7.30 -22.73
C ASN A 486 3.62 7.65 -23.29
N GLY A 487 3.31 8.95 -23.45
CA GLY A 487 2.12 9.42 -24.16
C GLY A 487 2.04 8.88 -25.60
N LEU A 488 3.14 8.93 -26.36
CA LEU A 488 3.18 8.39 -27.72
C LEU A 488 2.95 6.87 -27.79
N LYS A 489 3.39 6.10 -26.78
CA LYS A 489 3.03 4.67 -26.64
C LYS A 489 1.50 4.48 -26.61
N TYR A 490 0.79 5.21 -25.75
CA TYR A 490 -0.68 5.12 -25.70
C TYR A 490 -1.35 5.65 -26.98
N LEU A 491 -0.84 6.73 -27.58
CA LEU A 491 -1.36 7.26 -28.85
C LEU A 491 -1.21 6.26 -30.01
N SER A 492 -0.07 5.58 -30.13
CA SER A 492 0.12 4.52 -31.14
C SER A 492 -0.86 3.35 -30.94
N THR A 493 -1.15 3.02 -29.68
CA THR A 493 -2.11 1.97 -29.31
C THR A 493 -3.55 2.37 -29.66
N ILE A 494 -3.93 3.63 -29.47
CA ILE A 494 -5.23 4.17 -29.90
C ILE A 494 -5.42 4.00 -31.40
N VAL A 495 -4.42 4.38 -32.20
CA VAL A 495 -4.46 4.23 -33.67
C VAL A 495 -4.62 2.76 -34.05
N ALA A 496 -3.82 1.86 -33.48
CA ALA A 496 -3.89 0.42 -33.73
C ALA A 496 -5.25 -0.20 -33.37
N VAL A 497 -5.81 0.15 -32.21
CA VAL A 497 -7.12 -0.35 -31.76
C VAL A 497 -8.25 0.16 -32.66
N ALA A 498 -8.20 1.43 -33.07
CA ALA A 498 -9.18 2.03 -33.96
C ALA A 498 -9.14 1.40 -35.37
N THR A 499 -7.96 1.36 -36.01
CA THR A 499 -7.79 0.78 -37.36
C THR A 499 -8.15 -0.70 -37.39
N ARG A 500 -7.74 -1.49 -36.38
CA ARG A 500 -8.10 -2.92 -36.27
C ARG A 500 -9.60 -3.12 -36.10
N THR A 501 -10.25 -2.33 -35.25
CA THR A 501 -11.71 -2.44 -35.04
C THR A 501 -12.48 -2.04 -36.30
N ILE A 502 -12.08 -0.95 -36.97
CA ILE A 502 -12.66 -0.51 -38.25
C ILE A 502 -12.45 -1.56 -39.34
N TYR A 503 -11.28 -2.21 -39.43
CA TYR A 503 -11.03 -3.30 -40.38
C TYR A 503 -11.93 -4.53 -40.14
N VAL A 504 -12.20 -4.87 -38.88
CA VAL A 504 -13.09 -6.00 -38.53
C VAL A 504 -14.53 -5.73 -38.95
N GLN A 505 -15.03 -4.50 -38.74
CA GLN A 505 -16.37 -4.07 -39.20
C GLN A 505 -16.42 -3.89 -40.73
N ARG A 506 -15.45 -3.18 -41.30
CA ARG A 506 -15.37 -2.77 -42.72
C ARG A 506 -14.14 -3.39 -43.37
N ARG A 507 -14.28 -4.65 -43.78
CA ARG A 507 -13.22 -5.39 -44.49
C ARG A 507 -12.83 -4.67 -45.77
N GLY A 508 -11.54 -4.35 -45.91
CA GLY A 508 -10.98 -3.73 -47.11
C GLY A 508 -9.46 -3.83 -47.11
N VAL A 509 -8.84 -3.88 -48.30
CA VAL A 509 -7.39 -4.11 -48.43
C VAL A 509 -6.58 -2.96 -47.80
N VAL A 510 -6.99 -1.71 -48.01
CA VAL A 510 -6.36 -0.52 -47.42
C VAL A 510 -6.46 -0.56 -45.89
N MET A 511 -7.67 -0.81 -45.35
CA MET A 511 -7.88 -0.93 -43.90
C MET A 511 -7.09 -2.09 -43.28
N ARG A 512 -6.92 -3.21 -44.00
CA ARG A 512 -6.08 -4.33 -43.56
C ARG A 512 -4.62 -3.93 -43.45
N ILE A 513 -4.10 -3.19 -44.44
CA ILE A 513 -2.70 -2.71 -44.44
C ILE A 513 -2.49 -1.70 -43.31
N MET A 514 -3.42 -0.74 -43.14
CA MET A 514 -3.38 0.23 -42.04
C MET A 514 -3.46 -0.44 -40.67
N ALA A 515 -4.36 -1.41 -40.48
CA ALA A 515 -4.49 -2.16 -39.23
C ALA A 515 -3.21 -2.95 -38.93
N ALA A 516 -2.70 -3.73 -39.90
CA ALA A 516 -1.49 -4.53 -39.72
C ALA A 516 -0.25 -3.67 -39.41
N SER A 517 -0.05 -2.54 -40.10
CA SER A 517 1.10 -1.66 -39.87
C SER A 517 1.01 -0.90 -38.55
N SER A 518 -0.17 -0.37 -38.20
CA SER A 518 -0.34 0.34 -36.92
C SER A 518 -0.33 -0.61 -35.71
N SER A 519 -0.94 -1.80 -35.80
CA SER A 519 -0.77 -2.86 -34.79
C SER A 519 0.69 -3.26 -34.65
N GLY A 520 1.40 -3.56 -35.74
CA GLY A 520 2.82 -3.93 -35.68
C GLY A 520 3.69 -2.85 -35.01
N ALA A 521 3.50 -1.58 -35.38
CA ALA A 521 4.22 -0.46 -34.78
C ALA A 521 3.90 -0.28 -33.28
N ALA A 522 2.62 -0.32 -32.90
CA ALA A 522 2.20 -0.23 -31.51
C ALA A 522 2.72 -1.42 -30.68
N THR A 523 2.64 -2.64 -31.21
CA THR A 523 3.14 -3.87 -30.57
C THR A 523 4.64 -3.78 -30.31
N ILE A 524 5.45 -3.37 -31.29
CA ILE A 524 6.90 -3.16 -31.11
C ILE A 524 7.17 -2.09 -30.05
N TYR A 525 6.46 -0.95 -30.08
CA TYR A 525 6.71 0.15 -29.16
C TYR A 525 6.31 -0.18 -27.72
N ASN A 526 5.14 -0.79 -27.50
CA ASN A 526 4.72 -1.25 -26.18
C ASN A 526 5.67 -2.33 -25.63
N THR A 527 6.09 -3.30 -26.46
CA THR A 527 7.08 -4.32 -26.07
C THR A 527 8.39 -3.71 -25.61
N TYR A 528 8.96 -2.78 -26.40
CA TYR A 528 10.17 -2.05 -26.03
C TYR A 528 9.99 -1.28 -24.72
N TRP A 529 8.87 -0.58 -24.56
CA TRP A 529 8.61 0.22 -23.38
C TRP A 529 8.56 -0.63 -22.11
N ASP A 530 7.76 -1.69 -22.12
CA ASP A 530 7.59 -2.54 -20.95
C ASP A 530 8.90 -3.23 -20.57
N MET A 531 9.61 -3.82 -21.55
CA MET A 531 10.88 -4.51 -21.29
C MET A 531 11.98 -3.56 -20.82
N VAL A 532 12.18 -2.42 -21.50
CA VAL A 532 13.36 -1.56 -21.31
C VAL A 532 13.09 -0.41 -20.33
N LYS A 533 11.92 0.25 -20.39
CA LYS A 533 11.61 1.41 -19.54
C LYS A 533 10.99 1.00 -18.21
N ASP A 534 9.94 0.19 -18.23
CA ASP A 534 9.19 -0.12 -16.99
C ASP A 534 9.90 -1.19 -16.15
N TRP A 535 10.38 -2.27 -16.79
CA TRP A 535 11.10 -3.33 -16.08
C TRP A 535 12.61 -3.07 -15.94
N GLY A 536 13.23 -2.34 -16.86
CA GLY A 536 14.68 -2.08 -16.88
C GLY A 536 15.51 -3.30 -17.32
N LEU A 537 14.98 -4.11 -18.24
CA LEU A 537 15.63 -5.27 -18.82
C LEU A 537 16.38 -4.90 -20.10
N LEU A 538 17.09 -5.87 -20.68
CA LEU A 538 17.93 -5.73 -21.88
C LEU A 538 19.10 -4.74 -21.73
N ASN A 539 19.48 -4.41 -20.48
CA ASN A 539 20.71 -3.66 -20.20
C ASN A 539 21.91 -4.62 -20.19
N CYS A 540 22.75 -4.55 -21.22
CA CYS A 540 23.97 -5.36 -21.33
C CYS A 540 25.08 -4.91 -20.37
N ASP A 541 25.13 -3.62 -20.01
CA ASP A 541 26.20 -2.99 -19.22
C ASP A 541 25.96 -3.07 -17.70
N SER A 542 24.86 -3.70 -17.29
CA SER A 542 24.49 -3.94 -15.89
C SER A 542 25.36 -5.02 -15.24
N LYS A 543 25.52 -4.93 -13.91
CA LYS A 543 26.11 -6.01 -13.08
C LYS A 543 25.38 -7.35 -13.21
N ASN A 544 24.16 -7.33 -13.73
CA ASN A 544 23.38 -8.50 -14.12
C ASN A 544 23.08 -8.38 -15.63
N PRO A 545 23.83 -9.05 -16.53
CA PRO A 545 23.60 -8.92 -17.97
C PRO A 545 22.14 -9.16 -18.36
N LEU A 546 21.61 -8.31 -19.24
CA LEU A 546 20.20 -8.25 -19.69
C LEU A 546 19.17 -7.88 -18.62
N LEU A 547 19.58 -7.56 -17.39
CA LEU A 547 18.73 -7.15 -16.28
C LEU A 547 19.21 -5.81 -15.69
N ARG A 548 18.47 -5.21 -14.76
CA ARG A 548 18.94 -4.02 -14.00
C ARG A 548 19.85 -4.38 -12.82
N ASP A 549 20.66 -3.41 -12.37
CA ASP A 549 21.55 -3.59 -11.21
C ASP A 549 20.81 -3.92 -9.92
N LYS A 550 19.69 -3.22 -9.66
CA LYS A 550 18.88 -3.36 -8.43
C LYS A 550 17.70 -4.31 -8.66
N LEU A 551 17.94 -5.59 -8.40
CA LEU A 551 16.91 -6.63 -8.41
C LEU A 551 16.12 -6.63 -7.10
N MET A 552 14.79 -6.65 -7.19
CA MET A 552 13.86 -6.74 -6.04
C MET A 552 13.59 -8.20 -5.65
N LEU A 553 13.43 -9.07 -6.65
CA LEU A 553 13.33 -10.51 -6.51
C LEU A 553 14.73 -11.15 -6.45
N PRO A 554 14.97 -12.14 -5.56
CA PRO A 554 16.28 -12.75 -5.40
C PRO A 554 16.65 -13.73 -6.53
N ASN A 555 15.67 -14.31 -7.23
CA ASN A 555 15.90 -15.25 -8.31
C ASN A 555 15.87 -14.54 -9.68
N LYS A 556 17.00 -14.56 -10.39
CA LYS A 556 17.15 -13.96 -11.73
C LYS A 556 16.22 -14.59 -12.78
N SER A 557 15.94 -15.89 -12.70
CA SER A 557 15.11 -16.61 -13.67
C SER A 557 13.70 -16.03 -13.79
N VAL A 558 13.16 -15.42 -12.73
CA VAL A 558 11.82 -14.81 -12.76
C VAL A 558 11.74 -13.63 -13.75
N TYR A 559 12.83 -12.86 -13.88
CA TYR A 559 12.87 -11.75 -14.84
C TYR A 559 12.97 -12.24 -16.29
N PHE A 560 13.68 -13.34 -16.53
CA PHE A 560 13.73 -13.97 -17.86
C PHE A 560 12.39 -14.63 -18.23
N VAL A 561 11.71 -15.27 -17.28
CA VAL A 561 10.33 -15.75 -17.49
C VAL A 561 9.36 -14.59 -17.75
N ALA A 562 9.48 -13.47 -17.03
CA ALA A 562 8.70 -12.27 -17.31
C ALA A 562 9.01 -11.68 -18.69
N MET A 563 10.28 -11.64 -19.10
CA MET A 563 10.72 -11.20 -20.42
C MET A 563 10.07 -12.02 -21.55
N VAL A 564 10.06 -13.35 -21.42
CA VAL A 564 9.40 -14.26 -22.37
C VAL A 564 7.87 -14.09 -22.35
N ALA A 565 7.26 -13.99 -21.16
CA ALA A 565 5.81 -13.81 -21.03
C ALA A 565 5.32 -12.48 -21.62
N LEU A 566 6.07 -11.38 -21.44
CA LEU A 566 5.79 -10.08 -22.05
C LEU A 566 5.83 -10.17 -23.59
N TYR A 567 6.88 -10.78 -24.14
CA TYR A 567 7.01 -11.00 -25.59
C TYR A 567 5.80 -11.76 -26.18
N TYR A 568 5.40 -12.87 -25.55
CA TYR A 568 4.24 -13.65 -26.01
C TYR A 568 2.90 -12.90 -25.89
N ASN A 569 2.73 -12.07 -24.85
CA ASN A 569 1.51 -11.26 -24.68
C ASN A 569 1.35 -10.26 -25.83
N TYR A 570 2.43 -9.59 -26.21
CA TYR A 570 2.43 -8.62 -27.31
C TYR A 570 2.33 -9.27 -28.70
N MET A 571 2.79 -10.50 -28.89
CA MET A 571 2.59 -11.24 -30.15
C MET A 571 1.12 -11.57 -30.50
N GLN A 572 0.17 -11.37 -29.58
CA GLN A 572 -1.27 -11.62 -29.78
C GLN A 572 -2.08 -10.34 -30.12
N LEU A 573 -1.42 -9.17 -30.15
CA LEU A 573 -1.99 -7.84 -30.39
C LEU A 573 -1.92 -7.42 -31.88
#